data_AF-A0A382QYE0-F1
#
_entry.id   AF-A0A382QYE0-F1
#
_cell.length_a   1.000
_cell.length_b   1.000
_cell.length_c   1.000
_cell.angle_alpha   90.00
_cell.angle_beta   90.00
_cell.angle_gamma   90.00
#
_symmetry.space_group_name_H-M   'P 1'
#
loop_
_entity.id
_entity.type
_entity.pdbx_description
1 polymer ?
#
loop_
_entity_poly.entity_id
_entity_poly.type
_entity_poly.pdbx_seq_one_letter_code
_entity_poly.pdbx_strand_id
1 'polypeptide(L)'
;MLSRSNIYLGFISLSAVSMLVSLYMALLWAPTEITLGDSQRIFYIHIPLAWLGMLSVIILAIFSIAYLITRNIKWDNLAYSTAELGFILITLVLITGMIWSKAEWTVWWTWDP
;
A
#
# COMPACT_ATOMS: atom_id res chain seq x y z
N MET A 1 30.40 -17.04 6.94
CA MET A 1 29.86 -15.71 7.29
C MET A 1 29.25 -15.11 6.04
N LEU A 2 27.93 -14.97 5.96
CA LEU A 2 27.31 -14.22 4.86
C LEU A 2 27.67 -12.73 5.03
N SER A 3 28.19 -12.10 3.98
CA SER A 3 28.44 -10.65 4.01
C SER A 3 27.09 -9.93 4.18
N ARG A 4 27.08 -8.75 4.83
CA ARG A 4 25.85 -7.96 4.97
C ARG A 4 25.15 -7.71 3.63
N SER A 5 25.93 -7.57 2.55
CA SER A 5 25.42 -7.46 1.17
C SER A 5 24.62 -8.70 0.73
N ASN A 6 25.11 -9.91 1.01
CA ASN A 6 24.41 -11.15 0.66
C ASN A 6 23.07 -11.27 1.40
N ILE A 7 22.97 -10.76 2.64
CA ILE A 7 21.73 -10.75 3.42
C ILE A 7 20.70 -9.80 2.78
N TYR A 8 21.11 -8.57 2.43
CA TYR A 8 20.20 -7.62 1.77
C TYR A 8 19.73 -8.12 0.42
N LEU A 9 20.63 -8.69 -0.39
CA LEU A 9 20.27 -9.32 -1.67
C LEU A 9 19.27 -10.47 -1.48
N GLY A 10 19.44 -11.26 -0.42
CA GLY A 10 18.49 -12.31 -0.04
C GLY A 10 17.08 -11.76 0.24
N PHE A 11 16.98 -10.71 1.07
CA PHE A 11 15.68 -10.08 1.37
C PHE A 11 15.03 -9.43 0.14
N ILE A 12 15.80 -8.74 -0.69
CA ILE A 12 15.30 -8.14 -1.93
C ILE A 12 14.77 -9.23 -2.86
N SER A 13 15.52 -10.31 -3.05
CA SER A 13 15.12 -11.42 -3.92
C SER A 13 13.87 -12.10 -3.40
N LEU A 14 13.80 -12.37 -2.09
CA LEU A 14 12.63 -12.97 -1.46
C LEU A 14 11.39 -12.08 -1.61
N SER A 15 11.53 -10.78 -1.37
CA SER A 15 10.44 -9.81 -1.54
C SER A 15 9.97 -9.71 -3.00
N ALA A 16 10.88 -9.76 -3.96
CA ALA A 16 10.54 -9.71 -5.38
C ALA A 16 9.76 -10.97 -5.80
N VAL A 17 10.24 -12.15 -5.38
CA VAL A 17 9.56 -13.42 -5.65
C VAL A 17 8.19 -13.46 -4.98
N SER A 18 8.08 -13.05 -3.71
CA SER A 18 6.79 -13.03 -3.02
C SER A 18 5.80 -12.08 -3.70
N MET A 19 6.25 -10.90 -4.14
CA MET A 19 5.41 -9.94 -4.88
C MET A 19 4.87 -10.55 -6.18
N LEU A 20 5.72 -11.21 -6.97
CA LEU A 20 5.31 -11.85 -8.22
C LEU A 20 4.30 -12.98 -7.98
N VAL A 21 4.53 -13.81 -6.95
CA VAL A 21 3.61 -14.88 -6.56
C VAL A 21 2.28 -14.29 -6.10
N SER A 22 2.29 -13.25 -5.26
CA SER A 22 1.07 -12.58 -4.82
C SER A 22 0.27 -11.98 -5.98
N LEU A 23 0.94 -11.34 -6.95
CA LEU A 23 0.29 -10.79 -8.14
C LEU A 23 -0.34 -11.89 -9.01
N TYR A 24 0.38 -12.99 -9.24
CA TYR A 24 -0.16 -14.16 -9.95
C TYR A 24 -1.40 -14.70 -9.23
N MET A 25 -1.32 -14.86 -7.92
CA MET A 25 -2.41 -15.42 -7.13
C MET A 25 -3.65 -14.51 -7.15
N ALA A 26 -3.45 -13.19 -7.03
CA ALA A 26 -4.53 -12.22 -7.02
C ALA A 26 -5.24 -12.10 -8.39
N LEU A 27 -4.46 -12.05 -9.48
CA LEU A 27 -4.99 -11.71 -10.80
C LEU A 27 -5.44 -12.93 -11.61
N LEU A 28 -4.79 -14.09 -11.43
CA LEU A 28 -5.02 -15.25 -12.29
C LEU A 28 -5.51 -16.48 -11.52
N TRP A 29 -5.01 -16.71 -10.30
CA TRP A 29 -5.34 -17.94 -9.56
C TRP A 29 -6.66 -17.85 -8.80
N ALA A 30 -6.95 -16.69 -8.17
CA ALA A 30 -8.15 -16.53 -7.37
C ALA A 30 -9.39 -16.81 -8.23
N PRO A 31 -10.36 -17.60 -7.73
CA PRO A 31 -11.60 -17.84 -8.46
C PRO A 31 -12.37 -16.52 -8.61
N THR A 32 -13.07 -16.38 -9.74
CA THR A 32 -13.89 -15.20 -9.99
C THR A 32 -15.07 -15.18 -9.01
N GLU A 33 -15.34 -14.02 -8.42
CA GLU A 33 -16.40 -13.82 -7.43
C GLU A 33 -17.78 -13.85 -8.12
N ILE A 34 -18.81 -14.33 -7.42
CA ILE A 34 -20.13 -14.63 -7.99
C ILE A 34 -20.91 -13.35 -8.36
N THR A 35 -20.79 -12.29 -7.55
CA THR A 35 -21.55 -11.05 -7.69
C THR A 35 -20.83 -9.97 -8.48
N LEU A 36 -19.57 -9.71 -8.15
CA LEU A 36 -18.72 -8.64 -8.68
C LEU A 36 -17.86 -9.11 -9.87
N GLY A 37 -17.81 -10.42 -10.14
CA GLY A 37 -16.99 -10.97 -11.19
C GLY A 37 -15.50 -10.61 -11.03
N ASP A 38 -14.85 -10.26 -12.14
CA ASP A 38 -13.42 -9.89 -12.14
C ASP A 38 -13.16 -8.50 -11.55
N SER A 39 -14.18 -7.65 -11.40
CA SER A 39 -14.06 -6.32 -10.78
C SER A 39 -13.53 -6.42 -9.35
N GLN A 40 -13.95 -7.45 -8.61
CA GLN A 40 -13.51 -7.70 -7.22
C GLN A 40 -11.99 -7.88 -7.09
N ARG A 41 -11.29 -8.37 -8.14
CA ARG A 41 -9.84 -8.64 -8.07
C ARG A 41 -9.03 -7.40 -7.72
N ILE A 42 -9.54 -6.20 -8.01
CA ILE A 42 -8.89 -4.95 -7.63
C ILE A 42 -8.74 -4.81 -6.11
N PHE A 43 -9.59 -5.45 -5.30
CA PHE A 43 -9.51 -5.41 -3.84
C PHE A 43 -8.23 -6.05 -3.28
N TYR A 44 -7.62 -7.00 -3.99
CA TYR A 44 -6.32 -7.56 -3.61
C TYR A 44 -5.19 -6.53 -3.65
N ILE A 45 -5.39 -5.42 -4.36
CA ILE A 45 -4.43 -4.30 -4.45
C ILE A 45 -4.95 -3.11 -3.65
N HIS A 46 -6.20 -2.69 -3.89
CA HIS A 46 -6.80 -1.50 -3.29
C HIS A 46 -6.85 -1.57 -1.75
N ILE A 47 -7.30 -2.69 -1.18
CA ILE A 47 -7.50 -2.80 0.27
C ILE A 47 -6.18 -2.74 1.04
N PRO A 48 -5.13 -3.50 0.66
CA PRO A 48 -3.81 -3.35 1.30
C PRO A 48 -3.24 -1.93 1.20
N LEU A 49 -3.37 -1.27 0.03
CA LEU A 49 -2.94 0.11 -0.13
C LEU A 49 -3.69 1.06 0.81
N ALA A 50 -5.00 0.87 0.99
CA ALA A 50 -5.82 1.68 1.90
C ALA A 50 -5.37 1.51 3.34
N TRP A 51 -5.16 0.28 3.80
CA TRP A 51 -4.67 0.01 5.15
C TRP A 51 -3.30 0.63 5.40
N LEU A 52 -2.34 0.42 4.50
CA LEU A 52 -0.98 0.97 4.65
C LEU A 52 -0.97 2.50 4.55
N GLY A 53 -1.77 3.06 3.64
CA GLY A 53 -1.95 4.51 3.51
C GLY A 53 -2.53 5.13 4.78
N MET A 54 -3.58 4.56 5.37
CA MET A 54 -4.13 5.06 6.62
C MET A 54 -3.16 4.90 7.80
N LEU A 55 -2.50 3.74 7.92
CA LEU A 55 -1.50 3.51 8.97
C LEU A 55 -0.32 4.47 8.87
N SER A 56 0.07 4.88 7.66
CA SER A 56 1.15 5.84 7.47
C SER A 56 0.90 7.16 8.20
N VAL A 57 -0.35 7.63 8.27
CA VAL A 57 -0.72 8.87 8.97
C VAL A 57 -0.49 8.74 10.48
N ILE A 58 -0.85 7.59 11.06
CA ILE A 58 -0.65 7.32 12.49
C ILE A 58 0.85 7.24 12.80
N ILE A 59 1.61 6.51 11.98
CA ILE A 59 3.06 6.35 12.15
C ILE A 59 3.78 7.70 11.99
N LEU A 60 3.38 8.48 10.98
CA LEU A 60 3.87 9.85 10.76
C LEU A 60 3.62 10.72 11.99
N ALA A 61 2.42 10.68 12.57
CA ALA A 61 2.09 11.42 13.77
C ALA A 61 2.98 11.01 14.96
N ILE A 62 3.18 9.69 15.16
CA ILE A 62 4.05 9.16 16.22
C ILE A 62 5.49 9.68 16.07
N PHE A 63 6.08 9.58 14.87
CA PHE A 63 7.45 10.06 14.63
C PHE A 63 7.57 11.58 14.75
N SER A 64 6.58 12.32 14.28
CA SER A 64 6.56 13.78 14.42
C SER A 64 6.49 14.20 15.89
N ILE A 65 5.65 13.55 16.71
CA ILE A 65 5.57 13.80 18.15
C ILE A 65 6.91 13.43 18.83
N ALA A 66 7.48 12.27 18.49
CA ALA A 66 8.78 11.85 19.02
C ALA A 66 9.90 12.86 18.69
N TYR A 67 9.89 13.42 17.48
CA TYR A 67 10.81 14.50 17.11
C TYR A 67 10.61 15.75 17.97
N LEU A 68 9.36 16.20 18.17
CA LEU A 68 9.08 17.40 18.96
C LEU A 68 9.53 17.27 20.42
N ILE A 69 9.38 16.08 21.01
CA ILE A 69 9.80 15.78 22.39
C ILE A 69 11.33 15.66 22.49
N THR A 70 11.95 14.91 21.59
CA THR A 70 13.38 14.53 21.73
C THR A 70 14.33 15.46 20.99
N ARG A 71 13.85 16.23 20.02
CA ARG A 71 14.61 17.06 19.08
C ARG A 71 15.69 16.28 18.32
N ASN A 72 15.53 14.96 18.20
CA ASN A 72 16.47 14.11 17.47
C ASN A 72 16.06 13.95 16.01
N ILE A 73 16.93 14.39 15.10
CA ILE A 73 16.71 14.38 13.65
C ILE A 73 16.36 13.00 13.07
N LYS A 74 16.73 11.90 13.76
CA LYS A 74 16.35 10.55 13.33
C LYS A 74 14.83 10.38 13.23
N TRP A 75 14.07 10.96 14.16
CA TRP A 75 12.62 10.90 14.15
C TRP A 75 12.02 11.74 13.02
N ASP A 76 12.62 12.89 12.73
CA ASP A 76 12.22 13.74 11.61
C ASP A 76 12.43 13.02 10.26
N ASN A 77 13.59 12.39 10.07
CA ASN A 77 13.87 11.60 8.86
C ASN A 77 12.90 10.43 8.69
N LEU A 78 12.51 9.76 9.79
CA LEU A 78 11.52 8.69 9.76
C LEU A 78 10.13 9.22 9.45
N ALA A 79 9.74 10.35 10.04
CA ALA A 79 8.49 11.04 9.74
C ALA A 79 8.42 11.41 8.25
N TYR A 80 9.45 12.06 7.72
CA TYR A 80 9.55 12.44 6.30
C TYR A 80 9.39 11.23 5.37
N SER A 81 10.15 10.16 5.60
CA SER A 81 10.08 8.94 4.80
C SER A 81 8.69 8.29 4.85
N THR A 82 8.04 8.34 6.03
CA THR A 82 6.68 7.81 6.21
C THR A 82 5.65 8.67 5.46
N ALA A 83 5.81 9.99 5.47
CA ALA A 83 4.93 10.91 4.75
C ALA A 83 5.00 10.69 3.23
N GLU A 84 6.19 10.53 2.65
CA GLU A 84 6.36 10.25 1.21
C GLU A 84 5.67 8.94 0.81
N LEU A 85 5.91 7.86 1.57
CA LEU A 85 5.24 6.58 1.32
C LEU A 85 3.73 6.67 1.48
N GLY A 86 3.27 7.33 2.54
CA GLY A 86 1.85 7.55 2.80
C GLY A 86 1.15 8.29 1.66
N PHE A 87 1.78 9.34 1.16
CA PHE A 87 1.27 10.12 0.02
C PHE A 87 1.11 9.27 -1.23
N ILE A 88 2.11 8.46 -1.58
CA ILE A 88 2.05 7.56 -2.73
C ILE A 88 0.93 6.54 -2.56
N LEU A 89 0.85 5.89 -1.39
CA LEU A 89 -0.15 4.87 -1.10
C LEU A 89 -1.57 5.43 -1.17
N ILE A 90 -1.84 6.57 -0.52
CA ILE A 90 -3.15 7.22 -0.55
C ILE A 90 -3.51 7.66 -1.97
N THR A 91 -2.54 8.19 -2.74
CA THR A 91 -2.76 8.54 -4.15
C THR A 91 -3.19 7.32 -4.97
N LEU A 92 -2.51 6.18 -4.79
CA LEU A 92 -2.87 4.93 -5.45
C LEU A 92 -4.25 4.41 -5.01
N VAL A 93 -4.63 4.58 -3.74
CA VAL A 93 -5.97 4.25 -3.24
C VAL A 93 -7.04 5.06 -3.96
N LEU A 94 -6.83 6.37 -4.12
CA LEU A 94 -7.78 7.22 -4.86
C LEU A 94 -7.91 6.76 -6.31
N ILE A 95 -6.79 6.50 -6.99
CA ILE A 95 -6.78 6.03 -8.38
C ILE A 95 -7.51 4.69 -8.52
N THR A 96 -7.14 3.71 -7.69
CA THR A 96 -7.72 2.35 -7.76
C THR A 96 -9.19 2.35 -7.35
N GLY A 97 -9.58 3.20 -6.39
CA GLY A 97 -10.98 3.38 -5.99
C GLY A 97 -11.83 3.96 -7.12
N MET A 98 -11.34 4.98 -7.82
CA MET A 98 -12.03 5.55 -8.99
C MET A 98 -12.18 4.53 -10.12
N ILE A 99 -11.15 3.72 -10.40
CA ILE A 99 -11.21 2.65 -11.41
C ILE A 99 -12.27 1.62 -11.05
N TRP A 100 -12.32 1.18 -9.79
CA TRP A 100 -13.34 0.23 -9.33
C TRP A 100 -14.75 0.82 -9.41
N SER A 101 -14.93 2.06 -8.95
CA SER A 101 -16.22 2.76 -9.01
C SER A 101 -16.73 2.87 -10.45
N LYS A 102 -15.83 3.16 -11.41
CA LYS A 102 -16.20 3.21 -12.82
C LYS A 102 -16.65 1.86 -13.37
N ALA A 103 -16.03 0.77 -12.93
CA ALA A 103 -16.38 -0.59 -13.35
C ALA A 103 -17.73 -1.03 -12.78
N GLU A 104 -17.98 -0.74 -11.50
CA GLU A 104 -19.17 -1.24 -10.79
C GLU A 104 -20.39 -0.32 -10.93
N TRP A 105 -20.20 0.99 -10.82
CA TRP A 105 -21.28 1.98 -10.76
C TRP A 105 -21.37 2.85 -12.02
N THR A 106 -20.50 2.63 -13.01
CA THR A 106 -20.41 3.39 -14.28
C THR A 106 -20.00 4.85 -14.16
N VAL A 107 -19.58 5.28 -12.96
CA VAL A 107 -19.22 6.66 -12.58
C VAL A 107 -17.88 6.64 -11.84
N TRP A 108 -17.05 7.66 -12.00
CA TRP A 108 -15.70 7.66 -11.42
C TRP A 108 -15.67 7.99 -9.93
N TRP A 109 -16.67 8.75 -9.50
CA TRP A 109 -16.85 9.15 -8.12
C TRP A 109 -18.31 9.57 -7.96
N THR A 110 -18.96 9.05 -6.93
CA THR A 110 -20.27 9.53 -6.49
C THR A 110 -20.15 9.92 -5.04
N TRP A 111 -20.55 11.16 -4.76
CA TRP A 111 -21.05 11.46 -3.44
C TRP A 111 -22.48 10.90 -3.43
N ASP A 112 -22.80 10.02 -2.48
CA ASP A 112 -24.21 9.68 -2.25
C ASP A 112 -25.02 10.98 -2.04
N PRO A 113 -26.33 11.01 -2.38
CA PRO A 113 -27.21 12.11 -2.00
C PRO A 113 -27.22 12.38 -0.49
#